data_AF-A0AA92V470-F1
#
_entry.id   AF-A0AA92V470-F1
#
_cell.length_a   1.000
_cell.length_b   1.000
_cell.length_c   1.000
_cell.angle_alpha   90.00
_cell.angle_beta   90.00
_cell.angle_gamma   90.00
#
_symmetry.space_group_name_H-M   'P 1'
#
loop_
_entity.id
_entity.type
_entity.pdbx_description
1 polymer ?
#
loop_
_entity_poly.entity_id
_entity_poly.type
_entity_poly.pdbx_seq_one_letter_code
_entity_poly.pdbx_strand_id
1 'polypeptide(L)'
;MKRNILSLLIALFATLQVAAQTYDNLWKQAEINAQKDQPKSEIAVMKKIIAKASAAKDYGQLLAAEMRQAILWREISPDSLTPHVKRMEPRC
;
A
#
# COMPACT_ATOMS: atom_id res chain seq x y z
N MET A 1 -39.71 4.29 1.70
CA MET A 1 -38.94 4.95 0.62
C MET A 1 -37.76 5.78 1.15
N LYS A 2 -37.94 6.69 2.12
CA LYS A 2 -36.87 7.54 2.70
C LYS A 2 -35.73 6.78 3.43
N ARG A 3 -36.03 5.67 4.12
CA ARG A 3 -35.02 4.83 4.81
C ARG A 3 -34.10 4.08 3.83
N ASN A 4 -34.62 3.68 2.67
CA ASN A 4 -33.88 2.93 1.66
C ASN A 4 -32.89 3.82 0.90
N ILE A 5 -33.23 5.09 0.69
CA ILE A 5 -32.34 6.10 0.09
C ILE A 5 -31.15 6.36 1.02
N LEU A 6 -31.38 6.43 2.33
CA LEU A 6 -30.30 6.61 3.31
C LEU A 6 -29.33 5.41 3.32
N SER A 7 -29.86 4.18 3.29
CA SER A 7 -29.03 2.97 3.17
C SER A 7 -28.24 2.93 1.85
N LEU A 8 -28.84 3.37 0.75
CA LEU A 8 -28.18 3.46 -0.55
C LEU A 8 -27.05 4.52 -0.54
N LEU A 9 -27.29 5.66 0.10
CA LEU A 9 -26.29 6.72 0.27
C LEU A 9 -25.12 6.25 1.14
N ILE A 10 -25.37 5.52 2.23
CA ILE A 10 -24.31 4.96 3.07
C ILE A 10 -23.49 3.91 2.31
N ALA A 11 -24.14 3.03 1.54
CA ALA A 11 -23.46 2.05 0.70
C ALA A 11 -22.61 2.72 -0.40
N LEU A 12 -23.11 3.79 -1.01
CA LEU A 12 -22.38 4.59 -1.98
C LEU A 12 -21.21 5.37 -1.35
N PHE A 13 -21.36 5.83 -0.11
CA PHE A 13 -20.29 6.53 0.62
C PHE A 13 -19.19 5.57 1.08
N ALA A 14 -19.54 4.33 1.42
CA ALA A 14 -18.59 3.29 1.80
C ALA A 14 -17.61 2.94 0.67
N THR A 15 -18.04 3.01 -0.60
CA THR A 15 -17.14 2.79 -1.74
C THR A 15 -16.19 3.97 -2.00
N LEU A 16 -16.57 5.19 -1.59
CA LEU A 16 -15.74 6.39 -1.72
C LEU A 16 -14.62 6.47 -0.66
N GLN A 17 -14.75 5.79 0.48
CA GLN A 17 -13.73 5.81 1.54
C GLN A 17 -12.43 5.07 1.16
N VAL A 18 -12.42 4.32 0.06
CA VAL A 18 -11.20 3.68 -0.46
C VAL A 18 -10.15 4.70 -0.91
N ALA A 19 -10.56 5.91 -1.29
CA ALA A 19 -9.66 6.95 -1.83
C ALA A 19 -8.95 7.80 -0.76
N ALA A 20 -9.39 7.77 0.50
CA ALA A 20 -8.89 8.65 1.57
C ALA A 20 -7.94 7.96 2.56
N GLN A 21 -7.29 6.85 2.18
CA GLN A 21 -6.26 6.26 3.03
C GLN A 21 -5.08 7.24 3.14
N THR A 22 -4.84 7.76 4.36
CA THR A 22 -3.67 8.56 4.71
C THR A 22 -2.43 7.66 4.77
N TYR A 23 -1.24 8.26 4.67
CA TYR A 23 0.00 7.49 4.81
C TYR A 23 0.07 6.80 6.19
N ASP A 24 -0.32 7.48 7.26
CA ASP A 24 -0.33 6.90 8.62
C ASP A 24 -1.17 5.63 8.71
N ASN A 25 -2.37 5.64 8.11
CA ASN A 25 -3.24 4.47 8.11
C ASN A 25 -2.66 3.31 7.29
N LEU A 26 -1.99 3.61 6.17
CA LEU A 26 -1.31 2.61 5.35
C LEU A 26 -0.11 2.02 6.08
N TRP A 27 0.76 2.84 6.67
CA TRP A 27 1.90 2.39 7.45
C TRP A 27 1.47 1.58 8.68
N LYS A 28 0.41 2.00 9.37
CA LYS A 28 -0.19 1.21 10.47
C LYS A 28 -0.71 -0.13 10.00
N GLN A 29 -1.33 -0.20 8.82
CA GLN A 29 -1.78 -1.47 8.24
C GLN A 29 -0.61 -2.38 7.86
N ALA A 30 0.49 -1.81 7.36
CA ALA A 30 1.72 -2.55 7.07
C ALA A 30 2.32 -3.13 8.35
N GLU A 31 2.40 -2.33 9.42
CA GLU A 31 2.88 -2.76 10.74
C GLU A 31 2.05 -3.92 11.31
N ILE A 32 0.72 -3.84 11.21
CA ILE A 32 -0.16 -4.94 11.62
C ILE A 32 0.12 -6.23 10.81
N ASN A 33 0.46 -6.11 9.53
CA ASN A 33 0.79 -7.26 8.69
C ASN A 33 2.18 -7.81 9.00
N ALA A 34 3.14 -6.94 9.32
CA ALA A 34 4.48 -7.30 9.77
C ALA A 34 4.42 -8.12 11.08
N GLN A 35 3.65 -7.65 12.07
CA GLN A 35 3.44 -8.34 13.35
C GLN A 35 2.76 -9.71 13.21
N LYS A 36 2.07 -9.95 12.10
CA LYS A 36 1.39 -11.22 11.80
C LYS A 36 2.24 -12.14 10.92
N ASP A 37 3.48 -11.76 10.62
CA ASP A 37 4.37 -12.47 9.68
C ASP A 37 3.72 -12.69 8.31
N GLN A 38 3.02 -11.67 7.80
CA GLN A 38 2.32 -11.73 6.50
C GLN A 38 2.99 -10.83 5.44
N PRO A 39 4.18 -11.19 4.94
CA PRO A 39 4.95 -10.32 4.07
C PRO A 39 4.24 -10.03 2.73
N LYS A 40 3.44 -10.98 2.22
CA LYS A 40 2.61 -10.76 1.01
C LYS A 40 1.53 -9.69 1.22
N SER A 41 0.89 -9.70 2.39
CA SER A 41 -0.12 -8.70 2.76
C SER A 41 0.52 -7.34 2.97
N GLU A 42 1.71 -7.30 3.58
CA GLU A 42 2.50 -6.07 3.74
C GLU A 42 2.94 -5.48 2.39
N ILE A 43 3.42 -6.31 1.46
CA ILE A 43 3.75 -5.88 0.08
C ILE A 43 2.53 -5.28 -0.62
N ALA A 44 1.33 -5.83 -0.43
CA ALA A 44 0.11 -5.28 -1.00
C ALA A 44 -0.19 -3.87 -0.47
N VAL A 45 0.10 -3.60 0.81
CA VAL A 45 0.00 -2.26 1.41
C VAL A 45 1.10 -1.34 0.86
N MET A 46 2.34 -1.81 0.74
CA MET A 46 3.44 -1.03 0.14
C MET A 46 3.11 -0.57 -1.29
N LYS A 47 2.51 -1.44 -2.11
CA LYS A 47 2.05 -1.07 -3.46
C LYS A 47 1.05 0.08 -3.47
N LYS A 48 0.16 0.16 -2.46
CA LYS A 48 -0.79 1.27 -2.31
C LYS A 48 -0.06 2.57 -1.96
N ILE A 49 0.93 2.52 -1.06
CA ILE A 49 1.75 3.68 -0.71
C ILE A 49 2.53 4.16 -1.93
N ILE A 50 3.18 3.26 -2.67
CA ILE A 50 3.90 3.58 -3.91
C ILE A 50 2.98 4.29 -4.91
N ALA A 51 1.81 3.72 -5.20
CA ALA A 51 0.87 4.33 -6.15
C ALA A 51 0.41 5.73 -5.71
N LYS A 52 0.11 5.91 -4.42
CA LYS A 52 -0.30 7.20 -3.84
C LYS A 52 0.86 8.22 -3.89
N ALA A 53 2.06 7.81 -3.47
CA ALA A 53 3.24 8.64 -3.40
C ALA A 53 3.74 9.06 -4.79
N SER A 54 3.72 8.15 -5.77
CA SER A 54 4.02 8.47 -7.16
C SER A 54 3.04 9.50 -7.73
N ALA A 55 1.74 9.35 -7.48
CA ALA A 55 0.73 10.30 -7.94
C ALA A 55 0.86 11.68 -7.25
N ALA A 56 1.20 11.69 -5.96
CA ALA A 56 1.40 12.90 -5.17
C ALA A 56 2.79 13.53 -5.34
N LYS A 57 3.72 12.88 -6.04
CA LYS A 57 5.15 13.23 -6.11
C LYS A 57 5.82 13.34 -4.74
N ASP A 58 5.38 12.52 -3.79
CA ASP A 58 5.94 12.43 -2.44
C ASP A 58 7.10 11.43 -2.43
N TYR A 59 8.29 11.91 -2.81
CA TYR A 59 9.46 11.05 -2.99
C TYR A 59 9.94 10.39 -1.68
N GLY A 60 9.71 11.00 -0.52
CA GLY A 60 10.06 10.42 0.77
C GLY A 60 9.23 9.17 1.07
N GLN A 61 7.91 9.27 0.88
CA GLN A 61 7.00 8.13 1.03
C GLN A 61 7.23 7.06 -0.03
N LEU A 62 7.54 7.48 -1.26
CA LEU A 62 7.85 6.58 -2.37
C LEU A 62 9.08 5.72 -2.06
N LEU A 63 10.19 6.35 -1.69
CA LEU A 63 11.45 5.67 -1.40
C LEU A 63 11.30 4.70 -0.23
N ALA A 64 10.67 5.15 0.87
CA ALA A 64 10.44 4.31 2.04
C ALA A 64 9.63 3.04 1.70
N ALA A 65 8.58 3.18 0.90
CA ALA A 65 7.74 2.06 0.50
C ALA A 65 8.44 1.11 -0.49
N GLU A 66 9.24 1.62 -1.44
CA GLU A 66 10.01 0.79 -2.35
C GLU A 66 11.12 0.01 -1.63
N MET A 67 11.86 0.66 -0.72
CA MET A 67 12.88 0.00 0.09
C MET A 67 12.28 -1.10 0.97
N ARG A 68 11.18 -0.82 1.68
CA ARG A 68 10.51 -1.83 2.51
C ARG A 68 9.99 -2.98 1.65
N GLN A 69 9.40 -2.69 0.49
CA GLN A 69 8.98 -3.72 -0.44
C GLN A 69 10.14 -4.62 -0.85
N ALA A 70 11.30 -4.07 -1.21
CA ALA A 70 12.47 -4.85 -1.58
C ALA A 70 12.95 -5.78 -0.45
N ILE A 71 12.98 -5.27 0.80
CA ILE A 71 13.31 -6.08 1.98
C ILE A 71 12.33 -7.25 2.15
N LEU A 72 11.03 -7.00 2.02
CA LEU A 72 9.99 -8.03 2.15
C LEU A 72 10.11 -9.13 1.11
N TRP A 73 10.50 -8.79 -0.13
CA TRP A 73 10.78 -9.81 -1.14
C TRP A 73 11.97 -10.66 -0.72
N ARG A 74 13.08 -10.04 -0.31
CA ARG A 74 14.23 -10.78 0.21
C ARG A 74 13.86 -11.71 1.39
N GLU A 75 12.99 -11.29 2.29
CA GLU A 75 12.48 -12.12 3.40
C GLU A 75 11.65 -13.31 2.93
N ILE A 76 10.85 -13.17 1.86
CA ILE A 76 10.09 -14.28 1.28
C ILE A 76 11.02 -15.29 0.60
N SER A 77 11.99 -14.81 -0.18
CA SER A 77 13.01 -15.63 -0.82
C SER A 77 14.18 -14.75 -1.28
N PRO A 78 15.44 -15.15 -1.04
CA PRO A 78 16.62 -14.42 -1.51
C PRO A 78 16.61 -14.11 -3.01
N ASP A 79 16.13 -15.05 -3.84
CA ASP A 79 16.09 -14.90 -5.30
C ASP A 79 15.04 -13.92 -5.79
N SER A 80 14.05 -13.59 -4.95
CA SER A 80 12.95 -12.73 -5.35
C SER A 80 13.31 -11.24 -5.33
N LEU A 81 14.48 -10.84 -4.80
CA LEU A 81 14.93 -9.45 -4.76
C LEU A 81 15.39 -8.93 -6.14
N THR A 82 16.12 -9.74 -6.91
CA THR A 82 16.72 -9.37 -8.20
C THR A 82 15.73 -8.72 -9.20
N PRO A 83 14.53 -9.28 -9.44
CA PRO A 83 13.57 -8.64 -10.35
C PRO A 83 12.95 -7.36 -9.77
N HIS A 84 13.00 -7.14 -8.46
CA HIS A 84 12.49 -5.93 -7.82
C HIS A 84 13.47 -4.77 -7.96
N VAL A 85 14.77 -5.01 -7.75
CA VAL A 85 15.83 -4.01 -7.94
C VAL A 85 15.82 -3.48 -9.38
N LYS A 86 15.73 -4.36 -10.39
CA LYS A 86 15.64 -3.95 -11.81
C LYS A 86 14.46 -3.02 -12.13
N ARG A 87 13.38 -3.06 -11.35
CA ARG A 87 12.24 -2.14 -11.54
C ARG A 87 12.41 -0.80 -10.85
N MET A 88 13.33 -0.70 -9.89
CA MET A 88 13.69 0.54 -9.21
C MET A 88 14.74 1.34 -9.99
N GLU A 89 15.69 0.66 -10.64
CA GLU A 89 16.74 1.29 -11.46
C GLU A 89 16.26 2.43 -12.38
N PRO A 90 15.17 2.30 -13.17
CA PRO A 90 14.69 3.39 -14.04
C PRO A 90 13.96 4.52 -13.28
N ARG A 91 13.84 4.43 -11.95
CA ARG A 91 13.17 5.42 -11.08
C ARG A 91 14.16 6.29 -10.30
N CYS A 92 15.44 5.94 -10.31
CA CYS A 92 16.56 6.74 -9.80
C CYS A 92 17.02 7.76 -10.85
#